data_AF-A0A946B058-F1
#
_entry.id   AF-A0A946B058-F1
#
_cell.length_a   1.000
_cell.length_b   1.000
_cell.length_c   1.000
_cell.angle_alpha   90.00
_cell.angle_beta   90.00
_cell.angle_gamma   90.00
#
_symmetry.space_group_name_H-M   'P 1'
#
loop_
_entity.id
_entity.type
_entity.pdbx_description
1 polymer ?
#
loop_
_entity_poly.entity_id
_entity_poly.type
_entity_poly.pdbx_seq_one_letter_code
_entity_poly.pdbx_strand_id
1 'polypeptide(L)' 'HDSFISAGGAINLYLVNGKVRFEARPAAAKAAGLTISSRLLKLAKIRR' A
#
# COMPACT_ATOMS: atom_id res chain seq x y z
N HIS A 1 -10.23 -9.99 -0.24
CA HIS A 1 -8.82 -10.25 0.16
C HIS A 1 -8.30 -8.91 0.63
N ASP A 2 -8.74 -8.46 1.81
CA ASP A 2 -8.57 -7.06 2.31
C ASP A 2 -7.90 -7.05 3.70
N SER A 3 -7.32 -8.18 4.12
CA SER A 3 -6.84 -8.38 5.47
C SER A 3 -5.47 -7.73 5.72
N PHE A 4 -4.56 -7.65 4.74
CA PHE A 4 -3.19 -7.20 5.00
C PHE A 4 -3.10 -5.74 5.44
N ILE A 5 -3.70 -4.80 4.68
CA ILE A 5 -3.70 -3.37 5.04
C ILE A 5 -4.49 -3.13 6.34
N SER A 6 -5.64 -3.80 6.48
CA SER A 6 -6.50 -3.70 7.66
C SER A 6 -5.82 -4.26 8.93
N ALA A 7 -4.96 -5.26 8.79
CA ALA A 7 -4.16 -5.83 9.88
C ALA A 7 -2.91 -5.02 10.23
N GLY A 8 -2.72 -3.83 9.64
CA GLY A 8 -1.58 -2.94 9.94
C GLY A 8 -0.45 -2.98 8.90
N GLY A 9 -0.61 -3.74 7.82
CA GLY A 9 0.33 -3.76 6.71
C GLY A 9 0.45 -2.40 5.99
N ALA A 10 1.66 -2.07 5.56
CA ALA A 10 1.95 -0.80 4.91
C ALA A 10 1.66 -0.81 3.39
N ILE A 11 1.97 -1.91 2.70
CA ILE A 11 1.81 -2.06 1.24
C ILE A 11 1.28 -3.46 0.94
N ASN A 12 0.19 -3.55 0.17
CA ASN A 12 -0.36 -4.82 -0.30
C ASN A 12 -0.31 -4.85 -1.83
N LEU A 13 0.23 -5.94 -2.39
CA LEU A 13 0.25 -6.19 -3.84
C LEU A 13 -0.89 -7.14 -4.19
N TYR A 14 -1.56 -6.88 -5.31
CA TYR A 14 -2.65 -7.74 -5.78
C TYR A 14 -2.72 -7.75 -7.30
N LEU A 15 -3.26 -8.83 -7.86
CA LEU A 15 -3.49 -8.96 -9.30
C LEU A 15 -4.91 -8.49 -9.62
N VAL A 16 -5.06 -7.66 -10.66
CA VAL A 16 -6.36 -7.33 -11.26
C VAL A 16 -6.22 -7.38 -12.79
N ASN A 17 -7.06 -8.17 -13.45
CA ASN A 17 -7.04 -8.35 -14.91
C ASN A 17 -5.62 -8.67 -15.46
N GLY A 18 -4.88 -9.56 -14.79
CA GLY A 18 -3.52 -9.95 -15.16
C GLY A 18 -2.44 -8.88 -14.91
N LYS A 19 -2.78 -7.74 -14.30
CA LYS A 19 -1.83 -6.67 -13.97
C LYS A 19 -1.59 -6.61 -12.47
N VAL A 20 -0.33 -6.44 -12.07
CA VAL A 20 0.02 -6.15 -10.67
C VAL A 20 -0.41 -4.73 -10.34
N ARG A 21 -1.19 -4.60 -9.28
CA ARG A 21 -1.59 -3.36 -8.63
C ARG A 21 -1.11 -3.39 -7.20
N PHE A 22 -1.17 -2.23 -6.56
CA PHE A 22 -0.90 -2.16 -5.14
C PHE A 22 -1.71 -1.08 -4.46
N GLU A 23 -1.89 -1.29 -3.16
CA GLU A 23 -2.46 -0.33 -2.24
C GLU A 23 -1.47 -0.06 -1.12
N ALA A 24 -1.51 1.15 -0.60
CA ALA A 24 -0.59 1.59 0.43
C ALA A 24 -1.33 2.37 1.52
N ARG A 25 -0.86 2.20 2.77
CA ARG A 25 -1.25 2.98 3.93
C ARG A 25 -0.03 3.77 4.42
N PRO A 26 0.21 4.99 3.90
CA PRO A 26 1.42 5.76 4.19
C PRO A 26 1.63 6.01 5.69
N ALA A 27 0.54 6.13 6.45
CA ALA A 27 0.58 6.28 7.90
C ALA A 27 1.24 5.07 8.59
N ALA A 28 0.90 3.85 8.16
CA ALA A 28 1.50 2.62 8.71
C ALA A 28 2.99 2.51 8.34
N ALA A 29 3.36 2.86 7.11
CA ALA A 29 4.76 2.91 6.70
C ALA A 29 5.56 3.91 7.55
N LYS A 30 5.03 5.12 7.74
CA LYS A 30 5.66 6.17 8.55
C LYS A 30 5.80 5.75 10.01
N ALA A 31 4.79 5.10 10.58
CA ALA A 31 4.84 4.58 11.96
C ALA A 31 5.93 3.51 12.14
N ALA A 32 6.23 2.74 11.08
CA ALA A 32 7.33 1.77 11.05
C ALA A 32 8.70 2.39 10.71
N GLY A 33 8.81 3.71 10.63
CA GLY A 33 10.05 4.41 10.25
C GLY A 33 10.41 4.30 8.76
N LEU A 34 9.49 3.79 7.92
CA LEU A 34 9.70 3.64 6.49
C LEU A 34 9.21 4.88 5.73
N THR A 35 10.05 5.36 4.82
CA THR A 35 9.69 6.43 3.89
C THR A 35 9.34 5.85 2.53
N ILE A 36 8.10 6.08 2.08
CA ILE A 36 7.66 5.70 0.73
C ILE A 36 7.80 6.94 -0.17
N SER A 37 8.42 6.75 -1.34
CA SER A 37 8.57 7.85 -2.29
C SER A 37 7.20 8.37 -2.78
N SER A 38 7.08 9.68 -2.92
CA SER A 38 5.87 10.31 -3.44
C SER A 38 5.54 9.87 -4.87
N ARG A 39 6.56 9.50 -5.66
CA ARG A 39 6.38 8.96 -7.01
C ARG A 39 5.72 7.58 -6.98
N LEU A 40 6.11 6.72 -6.04
CA LEU A 40 5.47 5.42 -5.87
C LEU A 40 4.03 5.56 -5.38
N LEU A 41 3.76 6.45 -4.41
CA LEU A 41 2.40 6.68 -3.90
C LEU A 41 1.41 7.15 -4.98
N LYS A 42 1.88 7.86 -6.02
CA LYS A 42 1.04 8.24 -7.16
C LYS A 42 0.50 7.05 -7.97
N LEU A 43 1.18 5.90 -7.90
CA LEU A 43 0.76 4.67 -8.58
C LEU A 43 -0.12 3.77 -7.70
N ALA A 44 -0.19 4.06 -6.40
CA ALA A 44 -0.89 3.25 -5.41
C ALA A 44 -2.36 3.64 -5.27
N LYS A 45 -3.22 2.69 -4.91
CA LYS A 45 -4.51 3.01 -4.27
C LYS A 45 -4.26 3.36 -2.80
N ILE A 46 -4.44 4.62 -2.42
CA ILE A 46 -4.24 5.06 -1.04
C ILE A 46 -5.41 4.61 -0.15
N ARG A 47 -5.09 3.92 0.94
CA ARG A 47 -6.04 3.52 1.98
C ARG A 47 -5.85 4.38 3.22
N ARG A 48 -6.96 4.76 3.85
CA ARG A 48 -6.98 5.54 5.10
C ARG A 48 -7.04 4.59 6.29
#